data_AF-A0A976HAZ1-F1
#
_entry.id   AF-A0A976HAZ1-F1
#
_cell.length_a   1.000
_cell.length_b   1.000
_cell.length_c   1.000
_cell.angle_alpha   90.00
_cell.angle_beta   90.00
_cell.angle_gamma   90.00
#
_symmetry.space_group_name_H-M   'P 1'
#
loop_
_entity.id
_entity.type
_entity.pdbx_description
1 polymer ?
#
loop_
_entity_poly.entity_id
_entity_poly.type
_entity_poly.pdbx_seq_one_letter_code
_entity_poly.pdbx_strand_id
1 'polypeptide(L)'
;MSCAAPDQLGKLDLIKWRNDRGSCKNERGALEPAFKNIEPQLLGMHIDKATKTLGRPDIQQLAARDQKYYVYFLENGPHCQDITKKSSARKVLLRFNAVGLLAEIIYQTDPL
;
A
#
# COMPACT_ATOMS: atom_id res chain seq x y z
N MET A 1 -11.26 -15.84 -20.09
CA MET A 1 -9.79 -15.85 -19.94
C MET A 1 -9.46 -14.96 -18.76
N SER A 2 -9.05 -15.54 -17.63
CA SER A 2 -8.69 -14.77 -16.42
C SER A 2 -7.27 -14.25 -16.58
N CYS A 3 -7.08 -12.94 -16.78
CA CYS A 3 -5.77 -12.32 -16.60
C CYS A 3 -5.43 -12.37 -15.11
N ALA A 4 -4.57 -13.31 -14.72
CA ALA A 4 -3.97 -13.30 -13.39
C ALA A 4 -3.17 -11.99 -13.23
N ALA A 5 -3.30 -11.34 -12.07
CA ALA A 5 -2.43 -10.22 -11.74
C ALA A 5 -0.98 -10.70 -11.67
N PRO A 6 0.02 -9.91 -12.10
CA PRO A 6 1.40 -10.36 -12.10
C PRO A 6 1.85 -10.73 -10.69
N ASP A 7 2.70 -11.74 -10.56
CA ASP A 7 3.24 -12.22 -9.29
C ASP A 7 4.39 -11.37 -8.78
N GLN A 8 5.01 -10.59 -9.66
CA GLN A 8 6.13 -9.70 -9.35
C GLN A 8 6.04 -8.38 -10.11
N LEU A 9 6.60 -7.32 -9.51
CA LEU A 9 6.89 -6.06 -10.18
C LEU A 9 8.31 -5.67 -9.80
N GLY A 10 9.23 -5.62 -10.76
CA GLY A 10 10.66 -5.53 -10.46
C GLY A 10 11.11 -6.69 -9.59
N LYS A 11 11.69 -6.39 -8.41
CA LYS A 11 12.07 -7.40 -7.40
C LYS A 11 11.01 -7.58 -6.29
N LEU A 12 9.88 -6.86 -6.36
CA LEU A 12 8.83 -6.95 -5.35
C LEU A 12 8.01 -8.22 -5.59
N ASP A 13 7.97 -9.09 -4.59
CA ASP A 13 7.08 -10.25 -4.53
C ASP A 13 5.65 -9.78 -4.22
N LEU A 14 4.82 -9.68 -5.26
CA LEU A 14 3.44 -9.19 -5.13
C LEU A 14 2.54 -10.22 -4.46
N ILE A 15 2.85 -11.51 -4.53
CA ILE A 15 2.10 -12.55 -3.83
C ILE A 15 2.25 -12.35 -2.33
N LYS A 16 3.48 -12.26 -1.83
CA LYS A 16 3.75 -12.01 -0.40
C LYS A 16 3.17 -10.67 0.05
N TRP A 17 3.39 -9.61 -0.72
CA TRP A 17 2.85 -8.29 -0.40
C TRP A 17 1.32 -8.29 -0.21
N ARG A 18 0.59 -8.93 -1.14
CA ARG A 18 -0.88 -9.03 -1.10
C ARG A 18 -1.37 -9.93 0.03
N ASN A 19 -0.63 -10.99 0.35
CA ASN A 19 -1.00 -11.98 1.38
C ASN A 19 -0.72 -11.52 2.82
N ASP A 20 0.13 -10.50 3.01
CA ASP A 20 0.43 -9.92 4.32
C ASP A 20 -0.37 -8.63 4.56
N ARG A 21 -1.71 -8.76 4.58
CA ARG A 21 -2.61 -7.65 4.87
C ARG A 21 -2.35 -7.07 6.26
N GLY A 22 -2.20 -5.75 6.35
CA GLY A 22 -1.78 -5.07 7.59
C GLY A 22 -0.33 -5.32 8.00
N SER A 23 0.49 -6.00 7.19
CA SER A 23 1.84 -6.41 7.62
C SER A 23 1.87 -7.22 8.93
N CYS A 24 0.80 -7.94 9.25
CA CYS A 24 0.69 -8.67 10.52
C CYS A 24 1.66 -9.85 10.62
N LYS A 25 2.22 -10.31 9.50
CA LYS A 25 3.29 -11.32 9.43
C LYS A 25 4.68 -10.70 9.28
N ASN A 26 4.80 -9.38 9.22
CA ASN A 26 6.05 -8.63 8.96
C ASN A 26 6.74 -8.98 7.63
N GLU A 27 6.02 -9.52 6.65
CA GLU A 27 6.56 -9.83 5.32
C GLU A 27 6.75 -8.55 4.51
N ARG A 28 5.83 -7.58 4.61
CA ARG A 28 5.96 -6.30 3.89
C ARG A 28 7.17 -5.48 4.31
N GLY A 29 7.53 -5.51 5.59
CA GLY A 29 8.75 -4.85 6.09
C GLY A 29 10.01 -5.38 5.42
N ALA A 30 10.11 -6.70 5.20
CA ALA A 30 11.22 -7.31 4.46
C ALA A 30 11.20 -6.96 2.96
N LEU A 31 10.04 -6.62 2.41
CA LEU A 31 9.84 -6.23 1.02
C LEU A 31 10.00 -4.72 0.77
N GLU A 32 10.09 -3.89 1.81
CA GLU A 32 10.19 -2.42 1.69
C GLU A 32 11.32 -1.97 0.74
N PRO A 33 12.54 -2.53 0.78
CA PRO A 33 13.59 -2.14 -0.18
C PRO A 33 13.21 -2.45 -1.63
N ALA A 34 12.52 -3.57 -1.87
CA ALA A 34 12.04 -3.92 -3.21
C ALA A 34 10.88 -3.02 -3.65
N PHE A 35 10.00 -2.63 -2.72
CA PHE A 35 8.93 -1.67 -2.96
C PHE A 35 9.49 -0.29 -3.35
N LYS A 36 10.49 0.22 -2.61
CA LYS A 36 11.17 1.48 -2.91
C LYS A 36 11.75 1.54 -4.32
N ASN A 37 12.33 0.43 -4.78
CA ASN A 37 12.90 0.33 -6.13
C ASN A 37 11.85 0.41 -7.25
N ILE A 38 10.57 0.13 -6.97
CA ILE A 38 9.49 0.19 -7.96
C ILE A 38 8.64 1.45 -7.86
N GLU A 39 8.87 2.33 -6.88
CA GLU A 39 8.14 3.60 -6.74
C GLU A 39 8.07 4.42 -8.04
N PRO A 40 9.14 4.56 -8.83
CA PRO A 40 9.07 5.28 -10.10
C PRO A 40 8.09 4.66 -11.11
N GLN A 41 7.85 3.34 -11.02
CA GLN A 41 6.89 2.63 -11.85
C GLN A 41 5.44 2.76 -11.33
N LEU A 42 5.28 3.07 -10.04
CA LEU A 42 3.99 3.29 -9.40
C LEU A 42 3.50 4.72 -9.59
N LEU A 43 4.41 5.71 -9.57
CA LEU A 43 4.05 7.12 -9.76
C LEU A 43 3.34 7.30 -11.12
N GLY A 44 2.21 8.03 -11.11
CA GLY A 44 1.34 8.19 -12.26
C GLY A 44 0.45 6.97 -12.58
N MET A 45 0.54 5.87 -11.84
CA MET A 45 -0.34 4.71 -12.03
C MET A 45 -1.78 5.05 -11.60
N HIS A 46 -2.75 4.67 -12.42
CA HIS A 46 -4.17 4.78 -12.07
C HIS A 46 -4.52 3.87 -10.88
N ILE A 47 -5.41 4.34 -10.01
CA ILE A 47 -5.83 3.66 -8.77
C ILE A 47 -6.29 2.22 -8.99
N ASP A 48 -7.02 1.94 -10.08
CA ASP A 48 -7.46 0.58 -10.40
C ASP A 48 -6.29 -0.35 -10.73
N LYS A 49 -5.28 0.15 -11.45
CA LYS A 49 -4.07 -0.61 -11.78
C LYS A 49 -3.20 -0.80 -10.54
N ALA A 50 -3.08 0.22 -9.69
CA ALA A 50 -2.39 0.13 -8.41
C ALA A 50 -3.05 -0.92 -7.51
N THR A 51 -4.38 -0.94 -7.42
CA THR A 51 -5.14 -1.94 -6.64
C THR A 51 -4.98 -3.35 -7.21
N LYS A 52 -5.01 -3.51 -8.53
CA LYS A 52 -4.74 -4.81 -9.18
C LYS A 52 -3.31 -5.30 -8.93
N THR A 53 -2.35 -4.37 -8.85
CA THR A 53 -0.93 -4.68 -8.68
C THR A 53 -0.59 -4.98 -7.22
N LEU A 54 -0.91 -4.07 -6.30
CA LEU A 54 -0.54 -4.14 -4.88
C LEU A 54 -1.60 -4.84 -4.02
N GLY A 55 -2.78 -5.11 -4.56
CA GLY A 55 -3.93 -5.61 -3.80
C GLY A 55 -4.76 -4.49 -3.19
N ARG A 56 -5.74 -4.87 -2.37
CA ARG A 56 -6.58 -3.92 -1.63
C ARG A 56 -5.75 -3.24 -0.54
N PRO A 57 -5.87 -1.91 -0.35
CA PRO A 57 -5.20 -1.24 0.76
C PRO A 57 -5.73 -1.73 2.11
N ASP A 58 -4.92 -1.57 3.15
CA ASP A 58 -5.35 -1.89 4.51
C ASP A 58 -6.38 -0.88 5.00
N ILE A 59 -6.15 0.40 4.71
CA ILE A 59 -7.08 1.51 4.97
C ILE A 59 -7.20 2.36 3.72
N GLN A 60 -8.44 2.71 3.37
CA GLN A 60 -8.73 3.72 2.36
C GLN A 60 -9.31 4.96 3.05
N GLN A 61 -8.67 6.10 2.84
CA GLN A 61 -9.12 7.38 3.37
C GLN A 61 -9.42 8.36 2.23
N LEU A 62 -10.49 9.13 2.39
CA LEU A 62 -10.80 10.27 1.54
C LEU A 62 -10.31 11.53 2.26
N ALA A 63 -9.62 12.40 1.54
CA ALA A 63 -9.16 13.68 2.05
C ALA A 63 -9.85 14.83 1.31
N ALA A 64 -9.55 16.06 1.74
CA ALA A 64 -10.05 17.25 1.08
C ALA A 64 -9.65 17.28 -0.40
N ARG A 65 -10.50 17.91 -1.24
CA ARG A 65 -10.29 18.07 -2.69
C ARG A 65 -10.27 16.74 -3.47
N ASP A 66 -11.11 15.79 -3.07
CA ASP A 66 -11.30 14.49 -3.73
C ASP A 66 -10.02 13.65 -3.86
N GLN A 67 -9.06 13.88 -2.96
CA GLN A 67 -7.85 13.06 -2.87
C GLN A 67 -8.15 11.77 -2.13
N LYS A 68 -7.50 10.68 -2.56
CA LYS A 68 -7.62 9.37 -1.93
C LYS A 68 -6.27 8.95 -1.38
N TYR A 69 -6.24 8.45 -0.16
CA TYR A 69 -5.06 7.85 0.44
C TYR A 69 -5.29 6.36 0.61
N TYR A 70 -4.41 5.56 0.01
CA TYR A 70 -4.36 4.12 0.23
C TYR A 70 -3.20 3.82 1.15
N VAL A 71 -3.52 3.28 2.32
CA VAL A 71 -2.55 2.96 3.37
C VAL A 71 -2.19 1.49 3.28
N TYR A 72 -0.90 1.20 3.28
CA TYR A 72 -0.33 -0.13 3.49
C TYR A 72 0.60 -0.08 4.69
N PHE A 73 0.32 -0.87 5.73
CA PHE A 73 1.26 -1.06 6.82
C PHE A 73 2.46 -1.86 6.33
N LEU A 74 3.64 -1.55 6.88
CA LEU A 74 4.94 -2.19 6.63
C LEU A 74 5.46 -2.94 7.86
N GLU A 75 4.82 -2.74 9.01
CA GLU A 75 5.16 -3.36 10.28
C GLU A 75 3.89 -3.82 10.99
N ASN A 76 4.00 -4.88 11.78
CA ASN A 76 2.94 -5.32 12.67
C ASN A 76 2.66 -4.26 13.76
N GLY A 77 1.41 -4.13 14.18
CA GLY A 77 1.02 -3.26 15.28
C GLY A 77 -0.37 -3.58 15.83
N PRO A 78 -0.89 -2.72 16.73
CA PRO A 78 -2.20 -2.91 17.37
C PRO A 78 -3.36 -3.11 16.40
N HIS A 79 -3.26 -2.54 15.19
CA HIS A 79 -4.26 -2.65 14.12
C HIS A 79 -4.47 -4.10 13.64
N CYS A 80 -3.49 -5.00 13.83
CA CYS A 80 -3.59 -6.42 13.49
C CYS A 80 -4.52 -7.20 14.42
N GLN A 81 -4.67 -6.72 15.66
CA GLN A 81 -5.55 -7.32 16.66
C GLN A 81 -6.93 -6.65 16.62
N ASP A 82 -6.94 -5.33 16.43
CA ASP A 82 -8.12 -4.50 16.41
C ASP A 82 -7.89 -3.28 15.49
N ILE A 83 -8.56 -3.26 14.34
CA ILE A 83 -8.42 -2.21 13.33
C ILE A 83 -8.87 -0.82 13.82
N THR A 84 -9.64 -0.75 14.92
CA THR A 84 -10.08 0.51 15.52
C THR A 84 -9.02 1.16 16.39
N LYS A 85 -7.99 0.39 16.79
CA LYS A 85 -6.88 0.93 17.58
C LYS A 85 -5.92 1.69 16.70
N LYS A 86 -5.64 2.93 17.12
CA LYS A 86 -4.63 3.75 16.49
C LYS A 86 -3.28 3.06 16.48
N SER A 87 -2.62 3.04 15.33
CA SER A 87 -1.34 2.35 15.16
C SER A 87 -0.26 3.28 14.61
N SER A 88 0.82 3.37 15.37
CA SER A 88 2.06 4.04 14.97
C SER A 88 3.01 3.14 14.15
N ALA A 89 2.56 1.93 13.80
CA ALA A 89 3.32 1.03 12.94
C ALA A 89 3.69 1.76 11.63
N ARG A 90 4.91 1.52 11.16
CA ARG A 90 5.39 2.11 9.92
C ARG A 90 4.48 1.71 8.78
N LYS A 91 4.17 2.68 7.92
CA LYS A 91 3.24 2.52 6.81
C LYS A 91 3.64 3.40 5.65
N VAL A 92 3.16 3.02 4.47
CA VAL A 92 3.23 3.80 3.24
C VAL A 92 1.83 4.24 2.83
N LEU A 93 1.70 5.53 2.54
CA LEU A 93 0.48 6.16 2.05
C LEU A 93 0.68 6.47 0.57
N LEU A 94 -0.21 5.95 -0.26
CA LEU A 94 -0.28 6.26 -1.68
C LEU A 94 -1.34 7.33 -1.87
N ARG A 95 -0.92 8.56 -2.22
CA ARG A 95 -1.80 9.70 -2.44
C ARG A 95 -2.21 9.78 -3.90
N PHE A 96 -3.48 9.49 -4.18
CA PHE A 96 -4.07 9.67 -5.49
C PHE A 96 -4.72 11.04 -5.62
N ASN A 97 -4.52 11.70 -6.76
CA ASN A 97 -5.19 12.96 -7.08
C ASN A 97 -6.67 12.73 -7.49
N ALA A 98 -7.39 13.82 -7.76
CA ALA A 98 -8.82 13.78 -8.09
C ALA A 98 -9.15 12.96 -9.36
N VAL A 99 -8.18 12.81 -10.28
CA VAL A 99 -8.33 11.99 -11.50
C VAL A 99 -7.87 10.53 -11.31
N GLY A 100 -7.52 10.14 -10.07
CA GLY A 100 -7.19 8.76 -9.74
C GLY A 100 -5.76 8.33 -10.06
N LEU A 101 -4.84 9.26 -10.33
CA LEU A 101 -3.42 8.96 -10.57
C LEU A 101 -2.61 9.07 -9.28
N LEU A 102 -1.68 8.14 -9.05
CA LEU A 102 -0.76 8.19 -7.92
C LEU A 102 0.17 9.40 -8.06
N ALA A 103 0.02 10.37 -7.17
CA ALA A 103 0.80 11.60 -7.18
C ALA A 103 2.02 11.52 -6.24
N GLU A 104 1.86 10.89 -5.08
CA GLU A 104 2.91 10.81 -4.05
C GLU A 104 2.87 9.50 -3.28
N ILE A 105 4.04 9.12 -2.77
CA ILE A 105 4.27 7.96 -1.90
C ILE A 105 4.91 8.50 -0.62
N ILE A 106 4.23 8.32 0.51
CA ILE A 106 4.60 8.95 1.78
C ILE A 106 4.83 7.87 2.82
N TYR A 107 6.01 7.87 3.45
CA TYR A 107 6.32 6.97 4.56
C TYR A 107 6.14 7.69 5.89
N GLN A 108 5.36 7.14 6.80
CA GLN A 108 5.16 7.75 8.13
C GLN A 108 4.84 6.73 9.21
N THR A 109 4.92 7.17 10.45
CA THR A 109 4.57 6.42 11.67
C THR A 109 3.43 7.09 12.44
N ASP A 110 2.84 8.18 11.93
CA ASP A 110 1.79 8.91 12.65
C ASP A 110 0.55 8.02 12.88
N PRO A 111 -0.05 8.01 14.07
CA PRO A 111 -1.20 7.15 14.36
C PRO A 111 -2.42 7.56 13.51
N LEU A 112 -2.94 6.61 12.72
CA LEU A 112 -4.24 6.74 12.03
C LEU A 112 -5.36 6.24 12.94
#